data_AF-A0A921GBI2-F1
#
_entry.id   AF-A0A921GBI2-F1
#
_cell.length_a   1.000
_cell.length_b   1.000
_cell.length_c   1.000
_cell.angle_alpha   90.00
_cell.angle_beta   90.00
_cell.angle_gamma   90.00
#
_symmetry.space_group_name_H-M   'P 1'
#
loop_
_entity.id
_entity.type
_entity.pdbx_description
1 polymer ?
#
loop_
_entity_poly.entity_id
_entity_poly.type
_entity_poly.pdbx_seq_one_letter_code
_entity_poly.pdbx_strand_id
1 'polypeptide(L)'
;MKELVYVSGHRNPDTDSICSAIGYAYLLKALDRYNAIPVRLGEINRETEYVLKRFHIEIPMLLKTVKQKVEDLNYDKVTVFSKELTLKTAWSLMKQQNLKSAPILDDHGQLLGLLSTSNIVE
;
A
#
# COMPACT_ATOMS: atom_id res chain seq x y z
N MET A 1 -11.41 -14.70 3.36
CA MET A 1 -11.83 -13.33 3.75
C MET A 1 -12.44 -12.68 2.53
N LYS A 2 -13.49 -11.85 2.70
CA LYS A 2 -14.07 -11.13 1.56
C LYS A 2 -13.15 -10.01 1.12
N GLU A 3 -13.12 -9.76 -0.19
CA GLU A 3 -12.36 -8.67 -0.76
C GLU A 3 -12.83 -7.33 -0.17
N LEU A 4 -11.86 -6.52 0.24
CA LEU A 4 -12.08 -5.18 0.75
C LEU A 4 -12.29 -4.23 -0.43
N VAL A 5 -13.45 -3.57 -0.49
CA VAL A 5 -13.78 -2.66 -1.58
C VAL A 5 -14.04 -1.27 -1.02
N TYR A 6 -13.34 -0.27 -1.53
CA TYR A 6 -13.63 1.13 -1.23
C TYR A 6 -14.67 1.66 -2.22
N VAL A 7 -15.71 2.30 -1.70
CA VAL A 7 -16.80 2.89 -2.50
C VAL A 7 -16.69 4.41 -2.41
N SER A 8 -16.52 5.08 -3.54
CA SER A 8 -16.43 6.54 -3.61
C SER A 8 -17.42 7.15 -4.60
N GLY A 9 -17.74 8.42 -4.39
CA GLY A 9 -18.42 9.27 -5.38
C GLY A 9 -17.42 10.13 -6.18
N HIS A 10 -17.84 11.32 -6.59
CA HIS A 10 -16.99 12.23 -7.37
C HIS A 10 -15.82 12.83 -6.57
N ARG A 11 -14.80 13.32 -7.30
CA ARG A 11 -13.56 13.87 -6.72
C ARG A 11 -13.77 15.15 -5.90
N ASN A 12 -14.74 15.97 -6.30
CA ASN A 12 -15.19 17.13 -5.55
C ASN A 12 -16.58 16.79 -4.97
N PRO A 13 -16.63 16.08 -3.82
CA PRO A 13 -17.85 15.42 -3.38
C PRO A 13 -18.90 16.43 -2.93
N ASP A 14 -20.10 16.24 -3.44
CA ASP A 14 -21.35 16.83 -3.00
C ASP A 14 -22.13 15.87 -2.08
N THR A 15 -23.20 16.38 -1.47
CA THR A 15 -24.01 15.65 -0.49
C THR A 15 -24.53 14.33 -1.07
N ASP A 16 -25.04 14.35 -2.30
CA ASP A 16 -25.54 13.18 -3.02
C ASP A 16 -24.43 12.19 -3.38
N SER A 17 -23.22 12.63 -3.79
CA SER A 17 -22.08 11.71 -3.95
C SER A 17 -21.75 10.95 -2.65
N ILE A 18 -21.70 11.67 -1.52
CA ILE A 18 -21.34 11.09 -0.23
C ILE A 18 -22.43 10.14 0.26
N CYS A 19 -23.69 10.56 0.22
CA CYS A 19 -24.82 9.73 0.61
C CYS A 19 -24.94 8.48 -0.27
N SER A 20 -24.70 8.61 -1.59
CA SER A 20 -24.71 7.48 -2.52
C SER A 20 -23.59 6.49 -2.21
N ALA A 21 -22.37 6.96 -1.91
CA ALA A 21 -21.26 6.09 -1.53
C ALA A 21 -21.55 5.31 -0.23
N ILE A 22 -22.12 5.97 0.77
CA ILE A 22 -22.55 5.35 2.03
C ILE A 22 -23.63 4.30 1.78
N GLY A 23 -24.71 4.67 1.08
CA GLY A 23 -25.82 3.78 0.80
C GLY A 23 -25.41 2.55 -0.01
N TYR A 24 -24.56 2.75 -1.03
CA TYR A 24 -24.06 1.65 -1.85
C TYR A 24 -23.12 0.72 -1.09
N ALA A 25 -22.20 1.26 -0.27
CA ALA A 25 -21.35 0.43 0.59
C ALA A 25 -22.18 -0.41 1.58
N TYR A 26 -23.24 0.19 2.16
CA TYR A 26 -24.15 -0.52 3.04
C TYR A 26 -24.90 -1.64 2.29
N LEU A 27 -25.41 -1.37 1.09
CA LEU A 27 -26.06 -2.36 0.24
C LEU A 27 -25.12 -3.53 -0.09
N LEU A 28 -23.88 -3.26 -0.49
CA LEU A 28 -22.90 -4.31 -0.83
C LEU A 28 -22.57 -5.21 0.37
N LYS A 29 -22.50 -4.64 1.57
CA LYS A 29 -22.36 -5.37 2.83
C LYS A 29 -23.60 -6.20 3.16
N ALA A 30 -24.79 -5.61 3.03
CA ALA A 30 -26.07 -6.28 3.32
C ALA A 30 -26.35 -7.45 2.37
N LEU A 31 -25.92 -7.35 1.11
CA LEU A 31 -25.99 -8.43 0.12
C LEU A 31 -24.88 -9.48 0.29
N ASP A 32 -24.03 -9.34 1.31
CA ASP A 32 -22.95 -10.27 1.64
C ASP A 32 -21.95 -10.48 0.48
N ARG A 33 -21.82 -9.48 -0.42
CA ARG A 33 -20.93 -9.56 -1.61
C ARG A 33 -19.50 -9.15 -1.31
N TYR A 34 -19.33 -8.01 -0.64
CA TYR A 34 -18.02 -7.41 -0.39
C TYR A 34 -17.94 -6.83 1.03
N ASN A 35 -16.72 -6.75 1.56
CA ASN A 35 -16.48 -5.90 2.73
C ASN A 35 -16.31 -4.45 2.24
N ALA A 36 -17.43 -3.76 2.01
CA ALA A 36 -17.42 -2.44 1.38
C ALA A 36 -17.28 -1.29 2.40
N ILE A 37 -16.37 -0.34 2.15
CA ILE A 37 -16.15 0.84 3.00
C ILE A 37 -16.41 2.11 2.19
N PRO A 38 -17.32 3.00 2.62
CA PRO A 38 -17.50 4.28 1.94
C PRO A 38 -16.32 5.21 2.22
N VAL A 39 -15.87 5.93 1.20
CA VAL A 39 -14.77 6.89 1.28
C VAL A 39 -15.13 8.18 0.52
N ARG A 40 -14.53 9.29 0.95
CA ARG A 40 -14.58 10.57 0.23
C ARG A 40 -13.26 10.83 -0.48
N LEU A 41 -13.33 11.48 -1.64
CA LEU A 41 -12.15 11.83 -2.45
C LEU A 41 -11.71 13.30 -2.31
N GLY A 42 -12.49 14.10 -1.58
CA GLY A 42 -12.25 15.51 -1.34
C GLY A 42 -12.84 15.97 -0.02
N GLU A 43 -12.75 17.26 0.25
CA GLU A 43 -13.36 17.89 1.42
C GLU A 43 -14.89 17.92 1.31
N ILE A 44 -15.57 17.75 2.44
CA ILE A 44 -17.03 17.86 2.49
C ILE A 44 -17.45 19.32 2.61
N ASN A 45 -18.59 19.66 2.04
CA ASN A 45 -19.20 20.97 2.24
C ASN A 45 -20.03 21.01 3.54
N ARG A 46 -20.49 22.19 3.94
CA ARG A 46 -21.29 22.40 5.16
C ARG A 46 -22.64 21.67 5.13
N GLU A 47 -23.23 21.54 3.95
CA GLU A 47 -24.52 20.86 3.77
C GLU A 47 -24.37 19.36 4.06
N THR A 48 -23.35 18.73 3.47
CA THR A 48 -22.98 17.34 3.73
C THR A 48 -22.67 17.12 5.20
N GLU A 49 -21.87 17.99 5.83
CA GLU A 49 -21.56 17.90 7.26
C GLU A 49 -22.84 17.98 8.11
N TYR A 50 -23.73 18.92 7.81
CA TYR A 50 -25.01 19.07 8.50
C TYR A 50 -25.88 17.81 8.37
N VAL A 51 -26.01 17.26 7.16
CA VAL A 51 -26.81 16.06 6.89
C VAL A 51 -26.24 14.87 7.67
N LEU A 52 -24.94 14.61 7.57
CA LEU A 52 -24.30 13.49 8.27
C LEU A 52 -24.47 13.61 9.79
N LYS A 53 -24.27 14.81 10.35
CA LYS A 53 -24.47 15.08 11.77
C LYS A 53 -25.92 14.88 12.19
N ARG A 54 -26.89 15.35 11.40
CA ARG A 54 -28.33 15.21 11.68
C ARG A 54 -28.76 13.75 11.78
N PHE A 55 -28.20 12.89 10.92
CA PHE A 55 -28.50 11.46 10.90
C PHE A 55 -27.54 10.60 11.74
N HIS A 56 -26.62 11.22 12.49
CA HIS A 56 -25.62 10.53 13.32
C HIS A 56 -24.77 9.53 12.52
N ILE A 57 -24.47 9.86 11.27
CA ILE A 57 -23.62 9.06 10.39
C ILE A 57 -22.20 9.60 10.46
N GLU A 58 -21.23 8.72 10.64
CA GLU A 58 -19.81 9.09 10.61
C GLU A 58 -19.39 9.60 9.24
N ILE A 59 -18.53 10.61 9.23
CA ILE A 59 -17.98 11.17 7.99
C ILE A 59 -17.07 10.11 7.35
N PRO A 60 -17.29 9.73 6.08
CA PRO A 60 -16.42 8.79 5.39
C PRO A 60 -14.96 9.22 5.37
N MET A 61 -14.06 8.24 5.46
CA MET A 61 -12.62 8.51 5.47
C MET A 61 -12.16 9.18 4.16
N LEU A 62 -11.21 10.11 4.26
CA LEU A 62 -10.59 10.73 3.09
C LEU A 62 -9.58 9.78 2.45
N LEU A 63 -9.91 9.31 1.25
CA LEU A 63 -9.00 8.54 0.42
C LEU A 63 -8.15 9.49 -0.42
N LYS A 64 -6.91 9.75 0.02
CA LYS A 64 -6.00 10.71 -0.63
C LYS A 64 -5.40 10.20 -1.93
N THR A 65 -5.15 8.90 -2.03
CA THR A 65 -4.47 8.29 -3.18
C THR A 65 -4.86 6.84 -3.36
N VAL A 66 -4.99 6.43 -4.61
CA VAL A 66 -5.09 5.04 -5.07
C VAL A 66 -3.90 4.65 -5.95
N LYS A 67 -2.85 5.50 -5.97
CA LYS A 67 -1.63 5.20 -6.71
C LYS A 67 -1.00 3.94 -6.14
N GLN A 68 -0.58 3.06 -7.06
CA GLN A 68 0.18 1.87 -6.72
C GLN A 68 1.49 2.27 -6.04
N LYS A 69 1.82 1.53 -4.99
CA LYS A 69 3.10 1.59 -4.30
C LYS A 69 3.97 0.41 -4.73
N VAL A 70 5.25 0.44 -4.39
CA VAL A 70 6.17 -0.67 -4.65
C VAL A 70 5.71 -1.96 -3.95
N GLU A 71 5.05 -1.85 -2.79
CA GLU A 71 4.46 -3.00 -2.08
C GLU A 71 3.31 -3.68 -2.84
N ASP A 72 2.66 -2.98 -3.77
CA ASP A 72 1.60 -3.54 -4.62
C ASP A 72 2.17 -4.28 -5.85
N LEU A 73 3.47 -4.17 -6.09
CA LEU A 73 4.15 -4.86 -7.19
C LEU A 73 4.63 -6.23 -6.72
N ASN A 74 4.55 -7.21 -7.62
CA ASN A 74 5.22 -8.47 -7.40
C ASN A 74 6.71 -8.26 -7.71
N TYR A 75 7.56 -8.21 -6.68
CA TYR A 75 9.00 -8.05 -6.82
C TYR A 75 9.74 -9.32 -6.38
N ASP A 76 10.88 -9.56 -6.99
CA ASP A 76 11.71 -10.71 -6.68
C ASP A 76 12.31 -10.58 -5.26
N LYS A 77 12.29 -11.68 -4.50
CA LYS A 77 13.03 -11.74 -3.23
C LYS A 77 14.52 -11.83 -3.55
N VAL A 78 15.24 -10.78 -3.17
CA VAL A 78 16.69 -10.72 -3.36
C VAL A 78 17.44 -11.49 -2.28
N THR A 79 18.55 -12.13 -2.65
CA THR A 79 19.47 -12.73 -1.70
C THR A 79 20.16 -11.63 -0.89
N VAL A 80 20.13 -11.77 0.42
CA VAL A 80 20.68 -10.80 1.37
C VAL A 80 21.97 -11.33 1.96
N PHE A 81 22.97 -10.47 2.13
CA PHE A 81 24.22 -10.80 2.82
C PHE A 81 24.30 -10.09 4.18
N SER A 82 25.00 -10.69 5.14
CA SER A 82 25.34 -10.01 6.40
C SER A 82 26.68 -9.28 6.26
N LYS A 83 26.92 -8.29 7.10
CA LYS A 83 28.16 -7.50 7.13
C LYS A 83 29.41 -8.33 7.49
N GLU A 84 29.24 -9.49 8.11
CA GLU A 84 30.30 -10.43 8.47
C GLU A 84 30.77 -11.29 7.28
N LEU A 85 30.02 -11.30 6.18
CA LEU A 85 30.32 -12.15 5.03
C LEU A 85 31.61 -11.67 4.34
N THR A 86 32.58 -12.58 4.20
CA THR A 86 33.84 -12.24 3.49
C THR A 86 33.59 -11.98 2.00
N LEU A 87 34.38 -11.09 1.40
CA LEU A 87 34.29 -10.75 -0.03
C LEU A 87 34.43 -11.97 -0.95
N LYS A 88 35.30 -12.93 -0.58
CA LYS A 88 35.48 -14.18 -1.35
C LYS A 88 34.21 -15.03 -1.36
N THR A 89 33.57 -15.18 -0.20
CA THR A 89 32.30 -15.93 -0.09
C THR A 89 31.18 -15.19 -0.82
N ALA A 90 31.10 -13.86 -0.65
CA ALA A 90 30.14 -13.01 -1.36
C ALA A 90 30.27 -13.19 -2.88
N TRP A 91 31.49 -13.10 -3.42
CA TRP A 91 31.76 -13.29 -4.85
C TRP A 91 31.34 -14.69 -5.34
N SER A 92 31.69 -15.74 -4.60
CA SER A 92 31.30 -17.10 -4.95
C SER A 92 29.79 -17.27 -5.01
N LEU A 93 29.07 -16.76 -4.01
CA LEU A 93 27.61 -16.82 -3.94
C LEU A 93 26.95 -16.00 -5.05
N MET A 94 27.45 -14.78 -5.31
CA MET A 94 26.96 -13.95 -6.41
C MET A 94 27.12 -14.64 -7.76
N LYS A 95 28.26 -15.30 -8.01
CA LYS A 95 28.50 -16.06 -9.24
C LYS A 95 27.62 -17.30 -9.35
N GLN A 96 27.44 -18.04 -8.26
CA GLN A 96 26.61 -19.26 -8.24
C GLN A 96 25.13 -18.97 -8.47
N GLN A 97 24.62 -17.88 -7.88
CA GLN A 97 23.22 -17.48 -7.99
C GLN A 97 22.96 -16.49 -9.14
N ASN A 98 23.98 -16.20 -9.96
CA ASN A 98 23.91 -15.24 -11.07
C ASN A 98 23.38 -13.86 -10.64
N LEU A 99 23.80 -13.39 -9.46
CA LEU A 99 23.38 -12.11 -8.88
C LEU A 99 24.32 -10.98 -9.34
N LYS A 100 23.73 -9.86 -9.78
CA LYS A 100 24.49 -8.64 -10.10
C LYS A 100 24.77 -7.78 -8.86
N SER A 101 23.84 -7.81 -7.91
CA SER A 101 23.93 -7.08 -6.65
C SER A 101 23.22 -7.82 -5.53
N ALA A 102 23.64 -7.56 -4.30
CA ALA A 102 23.04 -8.07 -3.08
C ALA A 102 23.02 -6.98 -2.00
N PRO A 103 21.88 -6.74 -1.32
CA PRO A 103 21.84 -5.88 -0.15
C PRO A 103 22.60 -6.51 1.03
N ILE A 104 23.29 -5.66 1.80
CA ILE A 104 23.94 -6.03 3.06
C ILE A 104 23.07 -5.52 4.21
N LEU A 105 22.65 -6.41 5.11
CA LEU A 105 21.92 -6.05 6.32
C LEU A 105 22.80 -6.22 7.57
N ASP A 106 22.41 -5.51 8.64
CA ASP A 106 22.92 -5.77 10.00
C ASP A 106 22.13 -6.88 10.72
N ASP A 107 22.53 -7.17 11.96
CA ASP A 107 21.91 -8.20 12.81
C ASP A 107 20.45 -7.86 13.21
N HIS A 108 20.03 -6.61 13.01
CA HIS A 108 18.67 -6.12 13.27
C HIS A 108 17.82 -6.06 11.99
N GLY A 109 18.36 -6.48 10.84
CA GLY A 109 17.68 -6.46 9.55
C GLY A 109 17.63 -5.07 8.89
N GLN A 110 18.43 -4.11 9.35
CA GLN A 110 18.54 -2.79 8.72
C GLN A 110 19.52 -2.82 7.56
N LEU A 111 19.17 -2.12 6.47
CA LEU A 111 20.01 -2.03 5.27
C LEU A 111 21.24 -1.16 5.54
N LEU A 112 22.42 -1.79 5.49
CA LEU A 112 23.71 -1.11 5.60
C LEU A 112 24.23 -0.61 4.25
N GLY A 113 23.93 -1.33 3.17
CA GLY A 113 24.38 -0.96 1.83
C GLY A 113 24.07 -1.98 0.76
N LEU A 114 24.66 -1.78 -0.42
CA LEU A 114 24.51 -2.65 -1.58
C LEU A 114 25.90 -3.09 -2.06
N LEU A 115 26.11 -4.40 -2.19
CA LEU A 115 27.30 -4.96 -2.82
C LEU A 115 26.99 -5.28 -4.27
N SER A 116 27.76 -4.72 -5.21
CA SER A 116 27.67 -5.07 -6.63
C SER A 116 28.92 -5.84 -7.08
N THR A 117 28.80 -6.65 -8.14
CA THR A 117 29.96 -7.36 -8.71
C THR A 117 31.07 -6.40 -9.14
N SER A 118 30.72 -5.19 -9.58
CA SER A 118 31.67 -4.15 -9.97
C SER A 118 32.55 -3.73 -8.80
N ASN A 119 32.00 -3.64 -7.58
CA ASN A 119 32.74 -3.23 -6.38
C ASN A 119 33.72 -4.29 -5.86
N ILE A 120 33.60 -5.54 -6.31
CA ILE A 120 34.50 -6.63 -5.89
C ILE A 120 35.69 -6.79 -6.86
N VAL A 121 35.52 -6.35 -8.11
CA VAL A 121 36.50 -6.52 -9.18
C VAL A 121 37.42 -5.30 -9.31
N GLU A 122 36.99 -4.11 -8.87
CA GLU A 122 37.87 -2.94 -8.64
C GLU A 122 38.77 -3.14 -7.41
#